data_AF-A0A0J1KTB1-F1
#
_entry.id   AF-A0A0J1KTB1-F1
#
_cell.length_a   1.000
_cell.length_b   1.000
_cell.length_c   1.000
_cell.angle_alpha   90.00
_cell.angle_beta   90.00
_cell.angle_gamma   90.00
#
_symmetry.space_group_name_H-M   'P 1'
#
loop_
_entity.id
_entity.type
_entity.pdbx_description
1 polymer ?
#
loop_
_entity_poly.entity_id
_entity_poly.type
_entity_poly.pdbx_seq_one_letter_code
_entity_poly.pdbx_strand_id
1 'polypeptide(L)'
;MQQTKLEIDYIRKQIKDLIQNNSHREVTFETNHKIPGIYMLYINHLTSDTIVPFYIGQTIDIQKRYGNHVKELMALNRISYEEYRKYFFVYNSPYFNGSYKACKIFKYMVENQCTIQDLKMVILEEVDIPYLKEVEQEYFDRLAPAFLGFNQMNTIQEVNLIREVTDETISKFLHVLQKDLADIFQYYKYGYTKFNYENCFPKSLAFIEKRKEELQESSISQYKKVKSDLEKLRNQFPADQPICDIEKCQKLIDAAEDAFERSEAIYKEAVLSLESSLIQKCEELEIYSTKTPINNFIKSIVTDEKVKFKNYFLRYMKSKECQLDFYDLLDEHIQLVEDALVDRNTKEEQIQIVKNAYDECLFANSKQEYQLIFPSVPYPRFPLKDQLKGQDFKKPNEQSINTCELTFYISNDGVQRNYDIYTQPEILRMYYLYTNQEGQRIENEYYIENTFTTTCQSGIRYILEGFYKHLHVNKFKLSSLVDGYLDNSFISLAAEYKHGMNDYTIQDKPLIPLENVFEEIQQVTDEKTTFRIYATESAKCLSYCMSENQKNHPFVEKLLKMRVKRIKR
;
A
#
# COMPACT_ATOMS: atom_id res chain seq x y z
N MET A 1 6.17 -29.83 -21.07
CA MET A 1 7.34 -28.94 -20.89
C MET A 1 7.81 -28.30 -22.19
N GLN A 2 8.08 -29.07 -23.27
CA GLN A 2 8.60 -28.50 -24.52
C GLN A 2 7.59 -27.58 -25.24
N GLN A 3 6.30 -27.94 -25.24
CA GLN A 3 5.23 -27.10 -25.79
C GLN A 3 5.04 -25.78 -25.02
N THR A 4 4.97 -25.84 -23.68
CA THR A 4 4.88 -24.63 -22.83
C THR A 4 6.05 -23.66 -23.07
N LYS A 5 7.27 -24.19 -23.25
CA LYS A 5 8.45 -23.35 -23.54
C LYS A 5 8.31 -22.64 -24.89
N LEU A 6 7.85 -23.36 -25.94
CA LEU A 6 7.60 -22.77 -27.26
C LEU A 6 6.56 -21.65 -27.21
N GLU A 7 5.50 -21.81 -26.40
CA GLU A 7 4.46 -20.78 -26.23
C GLU A 7 5.00 -19.55 -25.47
N ILE A 8 5.82 -19.74 -24.44
CA ILE A 8 6.49 -18.62 -23.74
C ILE A 8 7.43 -17.87 -24.69
N ASP A 9 8.21 -18.59 -25.50
CA ASP A 9 9.12 -17.98 -26.48
C ASP A 9 8.34 -17.21 -27.57
N TYR A 10 7.16 -17.70 -27.96
CA TYR A 10 6.25 -16.98 -28.84
C TYR A 10 5.72 -15.69 -28.19
N ILE A 11 5.29 -15.74 -26.93
CA ILE A 11 4.84 -14.55 -26.18
C ILE A 11 5.98 -13.54 -26.02
N ARG A 12 7.20 -14.00 -25.69
CA ARG A 12 8.40 -13.13 -25.64
C ARG A 12 8.65 -12.42 -26.95
N LYS A 13 8.51 -13.13 -28.07
CA LYS A 13 8.64 -12.52 -29.40
C LYS A 13 7.59 -11.45 -29.62
N GLN A 14 6.32 -11.73 -29.34
CA GLN A 14 5.25 -10.74 -29.44
C GLN A 14 5.51 -9.49 -28.60
N ILE A 15 6.01 -9.65 -27.38
CA ILE A 15 6.35 -8.52 -26.49
C ILE A 15 7.48 -7.69 -27.10
N LYS A 16 8.53 -8.33 -27.62
CA LYS A 16 9.63 -7.62 -28.32
C LYS A 16 9.10 -6.85 -29.54
N ASP A 17 8.24 -7.46 -30.33
CA ASP A 17 7.62 -6.82 -31.50
C ASP A 17 6.76 -5.62 -31.07
N LEU A 18 5.98 -5.74 -29.99
CA LEU A 18 5.19 -4.63 -29.43
C LEU A 18 6.06 -3.48 -28.92
N ILE A 19 7.18 -3.78 -28.23
CA ILE A 19 8.15 -2.77 -27.79
C ILE A 19 8.73 -2.04 -29.01
N GLN A 20 9.20 -2.79 -30.01
CA GLN A 20 9.85 -2.22 -31.19
C GLN A 20 8.88 -1.33 -31.98
N ASN A 21 7.66 -1.82 -32.22
CA ASN A 21 6.63 -1.11 -32.98
C ASN A 21 6.15 0.17 -32.26
N ASN A 22 6.19 0.20 -30.93
CA ASN A 22 5.74 1.33 -30.12
C ASN A 22 6.89 2.15 -29.50
N SER A 23 8.13 1.95 -29.93
CA SER A 23 9.31 2.66 -29.40
C SER A 23 9.21 4.19 -29.54
N HIS A 24 8.60 4.65 -30.64
CA HIS A 24 8.30 6.07 -30.88
C HIS A 24 7.26 6.68 -29.91
N ARG A 25 6.61 5.84 -29.09
CA ARG A 25 5.62 6.20 -28.06
C ARG A 25 6.12 5.84 -26.66
N GLU A 26 7.44 5.75 -26.47
CA GLU A 26 8.03 5.61 -25.14
C GLU A 26 7.67 6.83 -24.27
N VAL A 27 7.16 6.55 -23.08
CA VAL A 27 6.79 7.56 -22.10
C VAL A 27 8.00 7.81 -21.21
N THR A 28 8.45 9.06 -21.17
CA THR A 28 9.61 9.49 -20.40
C THR A 28 9.23 10.59 -19.43
N PHE A 29 10.21 11.11 -18.70
CA PHE A 29 10.03 12.29 -17.84
C PHE A 29 9.77 13.57 -18.65
N GLU A 30 10.07 13.57 -19.95
CA GLU A 30 10.02 14.73 -20.85
C GLU A 30 8.77 14.73 -21.74
N THR A 31 8.11 13.58 -21.89
CA THR A 31 6.84 13.49 -22.63
C THR A 31 5.67 14.12 -21.85
N ASN A 32 4.55 14.34 -22.54
CA ASN A 32 3.33 14.89 -21.93
C ASN A 32 2.06 14.22 -22.48
N HIS A 33 1.99 12.90 -22.35
CA HIS A 33 0.85 12.09 -22.83
C HIS A 33 -0.32 12.11 -21.84
N LYS A 34 -1.07 13.20 -21.80
CA LYS A 34 -2.29 13.34 -20.99
C LYS A 34 -3.52 12.77 -21.72
N ILE A 35 -3.44 11.50 -22.08
CA ILE A 35 -4.44 10.80 -22.88
C ILE A 35 -4.83 9.48 -22.18
N PRO A 36 -6.06 8.99 -22.41
CA PRO A 36 -6.46 7.65 -22.00
C PRO A 36 -5.85 6.59 -22.95
N GLY A 37 -5.53 5.41 -22.41
CA GLY A 37 -5.02 4.31 -23.23
C GLY A 37 -4.49 3.12 -22.46
N ILE A 38 -3.98 2.16 -23.23
CA ILE A 38 -3.28 0.97 -22.77
C ILE A 38 -1.78 1.18 -22.90
N TYR A 39 -1.04 0.83 -21.84
CA TYR A 39 0.41 0.89 -21.81
C TYR A 39 1.01 -0.44 -21.39
N MET A 40 2.27 -0.63 -21.78
CA MET A 40 3.11 -1.69 -21.28
C MET A 40 4.27 -1.07 -20.51
N LEU A 41 4.42 -1.46 -19.25
CA LEU A 41 5.62 -1.23 -18.47
C LEU A 41 6.51 -2.47 -18.60
N TYR A 42 7.79 -2.31 -18.88
CA TYR A 42 8.72 -3.43 -19.02
C TYR A 42 10.10 -3.09 -18.49
N ILE A 43 10.90 -4.10 -18.18
CA ILE A 43 12.32 -3.92 -17.84
C ILE A 43 13.13 -4.29 -19.07
N ASN A 44 13.99 -3.38 -19.53
CA ASN A 44 14.86 -3.57 -20.69
C ASN A 44 16.03 -4.53 -20.39
N HIS A 45 15.72 -5.70 -19.84
CA HIS A 45 16.63 -6.76 -19.43
C HIS A 45 15.91 -8.12 -19.48
N LEU A 46 15.62 -8.59 -20.70
CA LEU A 46 14.89 -9.83 -20.99
C LEU A 46 15.80 -11.07 -20.94
N THR A 47 16.51 -11.27 -19.83
CA THR A 47 17.49 -12.37 -19.65
C THR A 47 16.94 -13.57 -18.90
N SER A 48 15.78 -13.43 -18.23
CA SER A 48 15.18 -14.52 -17.47
C SER A 48 14.49 -15.55 -18.37
N ASP A 49 14.85 -16.82 -18.17
CA ASP A 49 14.21 -17.97 -18.80
C ASP A 49 12.82 -18.30 -18.23
N THR A 50 12.48 -17.76 -17.06
CA THR A 50 11.24 -18.07 -16.35
C THR A 50 10.27 -16.90 -16.29
N ILE A 51 10.75 -15.67 -16.18
CA ILE A 51 9.93 -14.46 -16.05
C ILE A 51 10.06 -13.63 -17.32
N VAL A 52 8.94 -13.11 -17.82
CA VAL A 52 8.96 -12.05 -18.83
C VAL A 52 8.67 -10.73 -18.10
N PRO A 53 9.62 -9.81 -17.97
CA PRO A 53 9.47 -8.64 -17.10
C PRO A 53 8.63 -7.54 -17.75
N PHE A 54 7.32 -7.77 -17.85
CA PHE A 54 6.36 -6.82 -18.37
C PHE A 54 5.09 -6.74 -17.52
N TYR A 55 4.37 -5.64 -17.66
CA TYR A 55 3.09 -5.37 -17.06
C TYR A 55 2.21 -4.63 -18.06
N ILE A 56 0.97 -5.06 -18.20
CA ILE A 56 -0.04 -4.36 -19.01
C ILE A 56 -0.93 -3.56 -18.07
N GLY A 57 -1.23 -2.32 -18.43
CA GLY A 57 -2.20 -1.54 -17.67
C GLY A 57 -2.97 -0.56 -18.54
N GLN A 58 -4.13 -0.17 -18.04
CA GLN A 58 -4.95 0.92 -18.56
C GLN A 58 -4.85 2.17 -17.68
N THR A 59 -5.13 3.35 -18.25
CA THR A 59 -5.31 4.59 -17.48
C THR A 59 -6.01 5.67 -18.32
N ILE A 60 -6.57 6.68 -17.64
CA ILE A 60 -7.10 7.90 -18.26
C ILE A 60 -6.03 8.99 -18.50
N ASP A 61 -4.86 8.84 -17.86
CA ASP A 61 -3.73 9.78 -17.98
C ASP A 61 -2.41 8.99 -17.91
N ILE A 62 -1.89 8.66 -19.08
CA ILE A 62 -0.67 7.88 -19.28
C ILE A 62 0.53 8.54 -18.58
N GLN A 63 0.71 9.85 -18.73
CA GLN A 63 1.85 10.55 -18.13
C GLN A 63 1.80 10.52 -16.60
N LYS A 64 0.62 10.74 -16.02
CA LYS A 64 0.43 10.65 -14.56
C LYS A 64 0.68 9.23 -14.06
N ARG A 65 0.22 8.21 -14.80
CA ARG A 65 0.39 6.80 -14.41
C ARG A 65 1.85 6.37 -14.46
N TYR A 66 2.61 6.78 -15.48
CA TYR A 66 4.06 6.59 -15.54
C TYR A 66 4.74 7.15 -14.27
N GLY A 67 4.44 8.40 -13.92
CA GLY A 67 5.00 9.04 -12.72
C GLY A 67 4.65 8.32 -11.42
N ASN A 68 3.46 7.71 -11.34
CA ASN A 68 3.07 6.91 -10.17
C ASN A 68 3.90 5.62 -10.06
N HIS A 69 4.05 4.85 -11.15
CA HIS A 69 4.84 3.61 -11.15
C HIS A 69 6.30 3.87 -10.76
N VAL A 70 6.90 4.91 -11.33
CA VAL A 70 8.28 5.30 -11.02
C VAL A 70 8.43 5.65 -9.54
N LYS A 71 7.51 6.46 -8.98
CA LYS A 71 7.56 6.83 -7.55
C LYS A 71 7.35 5.65 -6.61
N GLU A 72 6.49 4.69 -6.95
CA GLU A 72 6.32 3.47 -6.14
C GLU A 72 7.64 2.71 -6.02
N LEU A 73 8.39 2.56 -7.12
CA LEU A 73 9.69 1.88 -7.13
C LEU A 73 10.79 2.69 -6.44
N MET A 74 10.79 4.02 -6.61
CA MET A 74 11.71 4.89 -5.88
C MET A 74 11.47 4.83 -4.37
N ALA A 75 10.21 4.73 -3.92
CA ALA A 75 9.89 4.53 -2.50
C ALA A 75 10.52 3.24 -1.97
N LEU A 76 10.37 2.12 -2.69
CA LEU A 76 10.98 0.84 -2.34
C LEU A 76 12.51 0.91 -2.34
N ASN A 77 13.10 1.60 -3.31
CA ASN A 77 14.55 1.81 -3.38
C ASN A 77 15.09 2.61 -2.18
N ARG A 78 14.31 3.54 -1.61
CA ARG A 78 14.72 4.37 -0.45
C ARG A 78 14.69 3.62 0.88
N ILE A 79 13.95 2.52 0.97
CA ILE A 79 13.79 1.73 2.19
C ILE A 79 14.95 0.73 2.28
N SER A 80 15.58 0.62 3.45
CA SER A 80 16.63 -0.40 3.66
C SER A 80 16.06 -1.81 3.60
N TYR A 81 16.88 -2.80 3.23
CA TYR A 81 16.47 -4.20 3.17
C TYR A 81 15.76 -4.67 4.45
N GLU A 82 16.33 -4.37 5.62
CA GLU A 82 15.77 -4.74 6.92
C GLU A 82 14.43 -4.08 7.21
N GLU A 83 14.27 -2.81 6.82
CA GLU A 83 13.01 -2.10 7.01
C GLU A 83 11.94 -2.62 6.04
N TYR A 84 12.31 -2.90 4.79
CA TYR A 84 11.42 -3.50 3.79
C TYR A 84 10.95 -4.89 4.20
N ARG A 85 11.84 -5.69 4.80
CA ARG A 85 11.55 -7.01 5.36
C ARG A 85 10.42 -6.98 6.39
N LYS A 86 10.34 -5.93 7.21
CA LYS A 86 9.29 -5.80 8.23
C LYS A 86 7.89 -5.76 7.62
N TYR A 87 7.74 -5.11 6.47
CA TYR A 87 6.45 -4.94 5.81
C TYR A 87 5.87 -6.24 5.26
N PHE A 88 6.68 -7.29 5.09
CA PHE A 88 6.23 -8.61 4.66
C PHE A 88 6.06 -9.60 5.80
N PHE A 89 6.91 -9.54 6.82
CA PHE A 89 7.14 -10.69 7.70
C PHE A 89 6.96 -10.41 9.19
N VAL A 90 6.57 -9.21 9.60
CA VAL A 90 6.38 -8.85 11.03
C VAL A 90 4.93 -9.03 11.49
N TYR A 91 3.95 -8.83 10.62
CA TYR A 91 2.52 -8.94 10.97
C TYR A 91 1.81 -10.06 10.20
N ASN A 92 0.73 -10.58 10.78
CA ASN A 92 -0.10 -11.66 10.21
C ASN A 92 -0.60 -11.34 8.79
N SER A 93 -0.88 -10.06 8.52
CA SER A 93 -1.18 -9.54 7.18
C SER A 93 -0.05 -8.64 6.70
N PRO A 94 0.59 -8.96 5.57
CA PRO A 94 1.63 -8.11 5.00
C PRO A 94 1.04 -6.78 4.55
N TYR A 95 1.84 -5.73 4.73
CA TYR A 95 1.44 -4.37 4.44
C TYR A 95 1.02 -4.19 2.97
N PHE A 96 1.70 -4.88 2.05
CA PHE A 96 1.47 -4.79 0.61
C PHE A 96 0.32 -5.66 0.08
N ASN A 97 -0.51 -6.26 0.95
CA ASN A 97 -1.61 -7.12 0.49
C ASN A 97 -2.48 -6.43 -0.59
N GLY A 98 -2.69 -7.08 -1.73
CA GLY A 98 -3.40 -6.49 -2.88
C GLY A 98 -2.65 -5.40 -3.65
N SER A 99 -1.35 -5.19 -3.41
CA SER A 99 -0.51 -4.18 -4.07
C SER A 99 0.87 -4.74 -4.44
N TYR A 100 0.89 -5.92 -5.03
CA TYR A 100 2.11 -6.70 -5.25
C TYR A 100 2.92 -6.29 -6.48
N LYS A 101 2.31 -5.60 -7.46
CA LYS A 101 2.95 -5.24 -8.73
C LYS A 101 4.31 -4.57 -8.54
N ALA A 102 4.37 -3.51 -7.72
CA ALA A 102 5.63 -2.79 -7.48
C ALA A 102 6.67 -3.68 -6.77
N CYS A 103 6.24 -4.56 -5.85
CA CYS A 103 7.12 -5.50 -5.16
C CYS A 103 7.75 -6.51 -6.12
N LYS A 104 6.95 -7.11 -7.03
CA LYS A 104 7.44 -8.02 -8.06
C LYS A 104 8.44 -7.37 -9.00
N ILE A 105 8.13 -6.15 -9.47
CA ILE A 105 9.03 -5.38 -10.33
C ILE A 105 10.33 -5.10 -9.58
N PHE A 106 10.24 -4.62 -8.33
CA PHE A 106 11.41 -4.26 -7.53
C PHE A 106 12.30 -5.46 -7.22
N LYS A 107 11.73 -6.62 -6.87
CA LYS A 107 12.47 -7.89 -6.73
C LYS A 107 13.23 -8.23 -8.00
N TYR A 108 12.54 -8.23 -9.16
CA TYR A 108 13.19 -8.54 -10.43
C TYR A 108 14.35 -7.59 -10.71
N MET A 109 14.16 -6.28 -10.49
CA MET A 109 15.20 -5.28 -10.70
C MET A 109 16.42 -5.53 -9.80
N VAL A 110 16.21 -5.79 -8.51
CA VAL A 110 17.30 -6.08 -7.56
C VAL A 110 18.08 -7.32 -7.96
N GLU A 111 17.38 -8.42 -8.26
CA GLU A 111 18.01 -9.72 -8.56
C GLU A 111 18.74 -9.74 -9.89
N ASN A 112 18.40 -8.81 -10.80
CA ASN A 112 19.04 -8.67 -12.11
C ASN A 112 19.94 -7.41 -12.20
N GLN A 113 20.25 -6.77 -11.07
CA GLN A 113 21.12 -5.58 -11.00
C GLN A 113 20.65 -4.42 -11.89
N CYS A 114 19.34 -4.29 -12.08
CA CYS A 114 18.75 -3.20 -12.84
C CYS A 114 18.66 -1.91 -12.01
N THR A 115 18.53 -0.80 -12.72
CA THR A 115 18.29 0.55 -12.19
C THR A 115 16.95 1.10 -12.69
N ILE A 116 16.51 2.25 -12.16
CA ILE A 116 15.28 2.90 -12.63
C ILE A 116 15.31 3.24 -14.14
N GLN A 117 16.51 3.38 -14.73
CA GLN A 117 16.67 3.69 -16.16
C GLN A 117 16.28 2.50 -17.05
N ASP A 118 16.36 1.28 -16.51
CA ASP A 118 15.97 0.05 -17.19
C ASP A 118 14.45 -0.16 -17.19
N LEU A 119 13.72 0.56 -16.33
CA LEU A 119 12.27 0.56 -16.31
C LEU A 119 11.74 1.46 -17.43
N LYS A 120 11.05 0.86 -18.39
CA LYS A 120 10.51 1.53 -19.56
C LYS A 120 9.00 1.41 -19.62
N MET A 121 8.35 2.41 -20.21
CA MET A 121 6.91 2.36 -20.47
C MET A 121 6.64 2.80 -21.90
N VAL A 122 5.84 2.04 -22.64
CA VAL A 122 5.39 2.39 -23.99
C VAL A 122 3.86 2.42 -24.04
N ILE A 123 3.31 3.35 -24.82
CA ILE A 123 1.87 3.37 -25.11
C ILE A 123 1.61 2.34 -26.20
N LEU A 124 0.75 1.37 -25.91
CA LEU A 124 0.33 0.37 -26.89
C LEU A 124 -0.79 0.93 -27.76
N GLU A 125 -1.76 1.60 -27.13
CA GLU A 125 -2.99 2.05 -27.81
C GLU A 125 -3.62 3.23 -27.08
N GLU A 126 -4.12 4.21 -27.84
CA GLU A 126 -5.00 5.25 -27.28
C GLU A 126 -6.42 4.73 -27.38
N VAL A 127 -7.14 4.74 -26.27
CA VAL A 127 -8.43 4.08 -26.17
C VAL A 127 -9.37 4.99 -25.41
N ASP A 128 -10.58 5.18 -25.94
CA ASP A 128 -11.60 5.94 -25.25
C ASP A 128 -11.97 5.27 -23.93
N ILE A 129 -12.23 6.08 -22.90
CA ILE A 129 -12.43 5.63 -21.52
C ILE A 129 -13.40 4.45 -21.36
N PRO A 130 -14.56 4.39 -22.07
CA PRO A 130 -15.50 3.27 -21.95
C PRO A 130 -14.93 1.90 -22.37
N TYR A 131 -13.95 1.89 -23.29
CA TYR A 131 -13.42 0.66 -23.89
C TYR A 131 -12.11 0.20 -23.24
N LEU A 132 -11.54 0.96 -22.30
CA LEU A 132 -10.24 0.64 -21.71
C LEU A 132 -10.18 -0.77 -21.10
N LYS A 133 -11.27 -1.22 -20.43
CA LYS A 133 -11.33 -2.56 -19.82
C LYS A 133 -11.38 -3.68 -20.86
N GLU A 134 -12.14 -3.47 -21.93
CA GLU A 134 -12.28 -4.44 -23.03
C GLU A 134 -10.94 -4.63 -23.74
N VAL A 135 -10.30 -3.52 -24.14
CA VAL A 135 -9.01 -3.58 -24.83
C VAL A 135 -7.91 -4.13 -23.92
N GLU A 136 -7.86 -3.76 -22.63
CA GLU A 136 -6.91 -4.36 -21.68
C GLU A 136 -7.04 -5.89 -21.63
N GLN A 137 -8.28 -6.41 -21.64
CA GLN A 137 -8.54 -7.84 -21.61
C GLN A 137 -8.01 -8.56 -22.86
N GLU A 138 -8.06 -7.94 -24.04
CA GLU A 138 -7.45 -8.52 -25.25
C GLU A 138 -5.94 -8.73 -25.10
N TYR A 139 -5.24 -7.79 -24.46
CA TYR A 139 -3.81 -7.96 -24.16
C TYR A 139 -3.56 -9.03 -23.09
N PHE A 140 -4.46 -9.16 -22.10
CA PHE A 140 -4.37 -10.25 -21.13
C PHE A 140 -4.49 -11.62 -21.80
N ASP A 141 -5.45 -11.75 -22.71
CA ASP A 141 -5.74 -12.97 -23.45
C ASP A 141 -4.59 -13.37 -24.38
N ARG A 142 -3.96 -12.37 -25.01
CA ARG A 142 -2.85 -12.59 -25.94
C ARG A 142 -1.51 -12.88 -25.26
N LEU A 143 -1.25 -12.25 -24.11
CA LEU A 143 0.10 -12.21 -23.52
C LEU A 143 0.22 -12.89 -22.15
N ALA A 144 -0.87 -13.31 -21.52
CA ALA A 144 -0.88 -13.92 -20.19
C ALA A 144 -0.07 -13.15 -19.12
N PRO A 145 -0.24 -11.81 -18.99
CA PRO A 145 0.61 -10.97 -18.15
C PRO A 145 0.46 -11.26 -16.65
N ALA A 146 -0.67 -11.86 -16.22
CA ALA A 146 -0.87 -12.29 -14.85
C ALA A 146 -0.05 -13.55 -14.49
N PHE A 147 0.46 -14.27 -15.47
CA PHE A 147 1.16 -15.54 -15.28
C PHE A 147 2.65 -15.33 -15.52
N LEU A 148 2.98 -14.81 -16.70
CA LEU A 148 4.35 -14.62 -17.17
C LEU A 148 4.95 -13.27 -16.75
N GLY A 149 4.10 -12.26 -16.49
CA GLY A 149 4.49 -10.90 -16.14
C GLY A 149 4.17 -10.50 -14.71
N PHE A 150 4.08 -9.19 -14.46
CA PHE A 150 3.90 -8.63 -13.11
C PHE A 150 2.44 -8.41 -12.70
N ASN A 151 1.47 -8.64 -13.60
CA ASN A 151 0.05 -8.44 -13.29
C ASN A 151 -0.45 -9.41 -12.21
N GLN A 152 -1.62 -9.09 -11.65
CA GLN A 152 -2.39 -10.01 -10.82
C GLN A 152 -3.44 -10.72 -11.68
N MET A 153 -3.92 -11.88 -11.22
CA MET A 153 -4.96 -12.67 -11.90
C MET A 153 -6.25 -11.88 -12.09
N ASN A 154 -7.00 -12.18 -13.17
CA ASN A 154 -8.26 -11.49 -13.45
C ASN A 154 -9.35 -11.90 -12.44
N THR A 155 -9.28 -13.13 -11.94
CA THR A 155 -10.21 -13.65 -10.94
C THR A 155 -10.29 -12.78 -9.68
N ILE A 156 -9.18 -12.23 -9.18
CA ILE A 156 -9.22 -11.36 -7.99
C ILE A 156 -9.89 -10.02 -8.27
N GLN A 157 -9.81 -9.54 -9.51
CA GLN A 157 -10.47 -8.30 -9.90
C GLN A 157 -11.98 -8.52 -10.00
N GLU A 158 -12.41 -9.61 -10.63
CA GLU A 158 -13.83 -9.91 -10.78
C GLU A 158 -14.51 -10.31 -9.46
N VAL A 159 -13.84 -11.07 -8.56
CA VAL A 159 -14.45 -11.43 -7.27
C VAL A 159 -14.75 -10.20 -6.41
N ASN A 160 -13.89 -9.18 -6.46
CA ASN A 160 -14.09 -7.92 -5.73
C ASN A 160 -15.23 -7.06 -6.31
N LEU A 161 -15.69 -7.37 -7.52
CA LEU A 161 -16.82 -6.69 -8.18
C LEU A 161 -18.17 -7.36 -7.87
N ILE A 162 -18.18 -8.55 -7.28
CA ILE A 162 -19.40 -9.25 -6.86
C ILE A 162 -19.95 -8.54 -5.62
N ARG A 163 -20.77 -7.50 -5.84
CA ARG A 163 -21.52 -6.80 -4.78
C ARG A 163 -22.83 -7.51 -4.48
N GLU A 164 -23.47 -8.06 -5.51
CA GLU A 164 -24.67 -8.87 -5.44
C GLU A 164 -24.41 -10.19 -6.17
N VAL A 165 -24.81 -11.30 -5.55
CA VAL A 165 -24.66 -12.64 -6.13
C VAL A 165 -25.86 -12.88 -7.04
N THR A 166 -25.70 -12.57 -8.32
CA THR A 166 -26.68 -12.86 -9.39
C THR A 166 -26.13 -13.96 -10.30
N ASP A 167 -27.00 -14.65 -11.02
CA ASP A 167 -26.57 -15.68 -11.97
C ASP A 167 -25.59 -15.13 -13.03
N GLU A 168 -25.85 -13.92 -13.55
CA GLU A 168 -24.97 -13.25 -14.52
C GLU A 168 -23.57 -12.98 -13.96
N THR A 169 -23.49 -12.42 -12.75
CA THR A 169 -22.20 -12.09 -12.11
C THR A 169 -21.42 -13.36 -11.75
N ILE A 170 -22.10 -14.41 -11.28
CA ILE A 170 -21.48 -15.71 -11.00
C ILE A 170 -21.01 -16.40 -12.27
N SER A 171 -21.83 -16.43 -13.32
CA SER A 171 -21.46 -17.03 -14.61
C SER A 171 -20.20 -16.38 -15.19
N LYS A 172 -20.15 -15.04 -15.17
CA LYS A 172 -18.97 -14.28 -15.59
C LYS A 172 -17.74 -14.59 -14.73
N PHE A 173 -17.89 -14.61 -13.41
CA PHE A 173 -16.81 -14.96 -12.48
C PHE A 173 -16.28 -16.39 -12.74
N LEU A 174 -17.17 -17.37 -12.89
CA LEU A 174 -16.81 -18.75 -13.18
C LEU A 174 -16.11 -18.90 -14.53
N HIS A 175 -16.46 -18.06 -15.52
CA HIS A 175 -15.79 -18.06 -16.82
C HIS A 175 -14.33 -17.59 -16.69
N VAL A 176 -14.11 -16.47 -16.00
CA VAL A 176 -12.77 -15.94 -15.74
C VAL A 176 -11.95 -16.91 -14.89
N LEU A 177 -12.57 -17.50 -13.86
CA LEU A 177 -11.93 -18.49 -12.99
C LEU A 177 -11.49 -19.74 -13.76
N GLN A 178 -12.33 -20.25 -14.68
CA GLN A 178 -11.98 -21.39 -15.52
C GLN A 178 -10.81 -21.10 -16.46
N LYS A 179 -10.73 -19.87 -16.99
CA LYS A 179 -9.62 -19.43 -17.82
C LYS A 179 -8.32 -19.36 -17.02
N ASP A 180 -8.35 -18.67 -15.87
CA ASP A 180 -7.20 -18.56 -14.98
C ASP A 180 -6.73 -19.97 -14.54
N LEU A 181 -7.64 -20.91 -14.30
CA LEU A 181 -7.29 -22.31 -13.99
C LEU A 181 -6.45 -22.97 -15.08
N ALA A 182 -6.86 -22.85 -16.34
CA ALA A 182 -6.13 -23.42 -17.47
C ALA A 182 -4.71 -22.84 -17.57
N ASP A 183 -4.59 -21.53 -17.40
CA ASP A 183 -3.30 -20.83 -17.41
C ASP A 183 -2.42 -21.22 -16.21
N ILE A 184 -2.98 -21.47 -15.01
CA ILE A 184 -2.19 -21.97 -13.88
C ILE A 184 -1.61 -23.34 -14.18
N PHE A 185 -2.42 -24.28 -14.69
CA PHE A 185 -1.93 -25.61 -15.05
C PHE A 185 -0.76 -25.55 -16.02
N GLN A 186 -0.83 -24.61 -16.95
CA GLN A 186 0.17 -24.42 -17.97
C GLN A 186 1.43 -23.72 -17.46
N TYR A 187 1.29 -22.65 -16.68
CA TYR A 187 2.37 -21.72 -16.35
C TYR A 187 2.86 -21.80 -14.91
N TYR A 188 2.42 -22.76 -14.09
CA TYR A 188 2.74 -22.84 -12.65
C TYR A 188 4.23 -22.62 -12.31
N LYS A 189 5.14 -23.16 -13.13
CA LYS A 189 6.61 -23.07 -12.93
C LYS A 189 7.26 -21.81 -13.53
N TYR A 190 6.46 -20.90 -14.07
CA TYR A 190 6.92 -19.73 -14.81
C TYR A 190 6.33 -18.44 -14.24
N GLY A 191 7.07 -17.35 -14.46
CA GLY A 191 6.68 -16.00 -14.07
C GLY A 191 6.38 -15.88 -12.58
N TYR A 192 5.28 -15.21 -12.28
CA TYR A 192 4.74 -15.09 -10.93
C TYR A 192 3.48 -15.95 -10.73
N THR A 193 3.30 -16.99 -11.56
CA THR A 193 2.12 -17.86 -11.51
C THR A 193 1.95 -18.52 -10.15
N LYS A 194 3.00 -19.15 -9.61
CA LYS A 194 2.95 -19.77 -8.27
C LYS A 194 2.51 -18.76 -7.20
N PHE A 195 3.16 -17.60 -7.15
CA PHE A 195 2.81 -16.55 -6.19
C PHE A 195 1.36 -16.09 -6.34
N ASN A 196 0.91 -15.83 -7.58
CA ASN A 196 -0.45 -15.37 -7.83
C ASN A 196 -1.48 -16.46 -7.50
N TYR A 197 -1.18 -17.73 -7.74
CA TYR A 197 -2.02 -18.85 -7.31
C TYR A 197 -2.14 -18.92 -5.79
N GLU A 198 -1.04 -18.79 -5.07
CA GLU A 198 -1.03 -18.94 -3.61
C GLU A 198 -1.66 -17.72 -2.89
N ASN A 199 -1.52 -16.52 -3.46
CA ASN A 199 -1.89 -15.25 -2.78
C ASN A 199 -3.05 -14.48 -3.40
N CYS A 200 -3.32 -14.63 -4.68
CA CYS A 200 -4.33 -13.83 -5.39
C CYS A 200 -5.51 -14.67 -5.89
N PHE A 201 -5.40 -15.99 -5.91
CA PHE A 201 -6.45 -16.86 -6.41
C PHE A 201 -7.46 -17.20 -5.29
N PRO A 202 -8.78 -17.30 -5.60
CA PRO A 202 -9.79 -17.60 -4.59
C PRO A 202 -9.52 -18.93 -3.89
N LYS A 203 -9.40 -18.89 -2.56
CA LYS A 203 -9.16 -20.08 -1.74
C LYS A 203 -10.44 -20.88 -1.48
N SER A 204 -11.61 -20.25 -1.57
CA SER A 204 -12.92 -20.89 -1.34
C SER A 204 -13.99 -20.36 -2.28
N LEU A 205 -14.90 -21.25 -2.67
CA LEU A 205 -16.11 -20.94 -3.43
C LEU A 205 -17.38 -21.13 -2.59
N ALA A 206 -17.26 -21.18 -1.25
CA ALA A 206 -18.39 -21.43 -0.35
C ALA A 206 -19.54 -20.42 -0.51
N PHE A 207 -19.24 -19.18 -0.91
CA PHE A 207 -20.26 -18.17 -1.16
C PHE A 207 -21.20 -18.53 -2.32
N ILE A 208 -20.72 -19.31 -3.30
CA ILE A 208 -21.54 -19.85 -4.40
C ILE A 208 -22.39 -21.01 -3.88
N GLU A 209 -21.83 -21.89 -3.04
CA GLU A 209 -22.56 -23.03 -2.48
C GLU A 209 -23.79 -22.61 -1.68
N LYS A 210 -23.67 -21.53 -0.88
CA LYS A 210 -24.78 -20.98 -0.08
C LYS A 210 -25.97 -20.49 -0.91
N ARG A 211 -25.78 -20.22 -2.21
CA ARG A 211 -26.81 -19.67 -3.11
C ARG A 211 -27.03 -20.50 -4.36
N LYS A 212 -26.59 -21.77 -4.34
CA LYS A 212 -26.64 -22.65 -5.50
C LYS A 212 -28.06 -22.84 -6.04
N GLU A 213 -29.08 -22.76 -5.17
CA GLU A 213 -30.50 -22.89 -5.52
C GLU A 213 -31.03 -21.68 -6.30
N GLU A 214 -30.35 -20.54 -6.23
CA GLU A 214 -30.71 -19.29 -6.93
C GLU A 214 -30.09 -19.21 -8.35
N LEU A 215 -29.25 -20.16 -8.71
CA LEU A 215 -28.49 -20.17 -9.98
C LEU A 215 -29.17 -20.98 -11.07
N GLN A 216 -28.94 -20.59 -12.32
CA GLN A 216 -29.40 -21.36 -13.48
C GLN A 216 -28.59 -22.66 -13.64
N GLU A 217 -29.20 -23.65 -14.30
CA GLU A 217 -28.57 -24.96 -14.53
C GLU A 217 -27.22 -24.86 -15.27
N SER A 218 -27.09 -23.90 -16.18
CA SER A 218 -25.86 -23.57 -16.90
C SER A 218 -24.72 -23.16 -15.94
N SER A 219 -24.98 -22.20 -15.06
CA SER A 219 -24.03 -21.74 -14.03
C SER A 219 -23.68 -22.84 -13.04
N ILE A 220 -24.66 -23.67 -12.64
CA ILE A 220 -24.44 -24.83 -11.76
C ILE A 220 -23.51 -25.86 -12.44
N SER A 221 -23.72 -26.13 -13.73
CA SER A 221 -22.88 -27.05 -14.51
C SER A 221 -21.45 -26.55 -14.61
N GLN A 222 -21.28 -25.25 -14.90
CA GLN A 222 -19.97 -24.60 -14.95
C GLN A 222 -19.28 -24.63 -13.58
N TYR A 223 -20.01 -24.34 -12.50
CA TYR A 223 -19.50 -24.43 -11.14
C TYR A 223 -18.98 -25.83 -10.80
N LYS A 224 -19.72 -26.89 -11.16
CA LYS A 224 -19.27 -28.29 -10.96
C LYS A 224 -17.96 -28.58 -11.70
N LYS A 225 -17.83 -28.10 -12.94
CA LYS A 225 -16.60 -28.23 -13.73
C LYS A 225 -15.43 -27.52 -13.07
N VAL A 226 -15.62 -26.24 -12.72
CA VAL A 226 -14.61 -25.43 -12.03
C VAL A 226 -14.18 -26.10 -10.72
N LYS A 227 -15.12 -26.60 -9.91
CA LYS A 227 -14.81 -27.31 -8.67
C LYS A 227 -13.95 -28.55 -8.90
N SER A 228 -14.28 -29.35 -9.92
CA SER A 228 -13.48 -30.53 -10.28
C SER A 228 -12.06 -30.14 -10.75
N ASP A 229 -11.94 -29.11 -11.57
CA ASP A 229 -10.64 -28.66 -12.07
C ASP A 229 -9.79 -28.01 -10.95
N LEU A 230 -10.42 -27.33 -9.98
CA LEU A 230 -9.77 -26.86 -8.76
C LEU A 230 -9.20 -28.01 -7.93
N GLU A 231 -9.97 -29.07 -7.74
CA GLU A 231 -9.51 -30.26 -7.01
C GLU A 231 -8.32 -30.92 -7.73
N LYS A 232 -8.36 -31.05 -9.05
CA LYS A 232 -7.21 -31.53 -9.85
C LYS A 232 -6.00 -30.63 -9.67
N LEU A 233 -6.19 -29.31 -9.70
CA LEU A 233 -5.11 -28.35 -9.55
C LEU A 233 -4.44 -28.49 -8.19
N ARG A 234 -5.23 -28.57 -7.11
CA ARG A 234 -4.76 -28.77 -5.74
C ARG A 234 -3.99 -30.09 -5.58
N ASN A 235 -4.42 -31.15 -6.27
CA ASN A 235 -3.73 -32.44 -6.23
C ASN A 235 -2.40 -32.41 -7.01
N GLN A 236 -2.34 -31.69 -8.13
CA GLN A 236 -1.14 -31.61 -8.97
C GLN A 236 -0.09 -30.63 -8.42
N PHE A 237 -0.56 -29.49 -7.92
CA PHE A 237 0.24 -28.46 -7.29
C PHE A 237 -0.32 -28.26 -5.89
N PRO A 238 -0.04 -29.19 -4.95
CA PRO A 238 -0.29 -28.91 -3.56
C PRO A 238 0.45 -27.61 -3.26
N ALA A 239 -0.27 -26.59 -2.80
CA ALA A 239 0.38 -25.44 -2.23
C ALA A 239 1.39 -25.95 -1.18
N ASP A 240 2.50 -25.25 -0.95
CA ASP A 240 3.43 -25.64 0.13
C ASP A 240 2.73 -25.61 1.52
N GLN A 241 1.48 -25.13 1.57
CA GLN A 241 0.54 -25.35 2.65
C GLN A 241 0.12 -26.83 2.76
N PRO A 242 0.11 -27.40 3.97
CA PRO A 242 -0.97 -28.31 4.30
C PRO A 242 -2.25 -27.47 4.35
N ILE A 243 -2.97 -27.34 3.22
CA ILE A 243 -4.37 -26.85 3.16
C ILE A 243 -5.20 -27.53 4.26
N CYS A 244 -4.84 -28.77 4.57
CA CYS A 244 -5.32 -29.59 5.67
C CYS A 244 -5.32 -28.89 7.04
N ASP A 245 -4.34 -28.04 7.36
CA ASP A 245 -4.23 -27.42 8.69
C ASP A 245 -5.08 -26.14 8.79
N ILE A 246 -5.17 -25.33 7.73
CA ILE A 246 -6.08 -24.17 7.68
C ILE A 246 -7.55 -24.66 7.69
N GLU A 247 -7.89 -25.68 6.90
CA GLU A 247 -9.25 -26.25 6.89
C GLU A 247 -9.60 -26.93 8.22
N LYS A 248 -8.64 -27.59 8.89
CA LYS A 248 -8.83 -28.10 10.25
C LYS A 248 -9.08 -26.97 11.24
N CYS A 249 -8.25 -25.92 11.21
CA CYS A 249 -8.43 -24.77 12.08
C CYS A 249 -9.78 -24.07 11.83
N GLN A 250 -10.20 -23.92 10.57
CA GLN A 250 -11.52 -23.37 10.25
C GLN A 250 -12.65 -24.24 10.82
N LYS A 251 -12.58 -25.57 10.67
CA LYS A 251 -13.57 -26.48 11.28
C LYS A 251 -13.58 -26.39 12.81
N LEU A 252 -12.43 -26.17 13.44
CA LEU A 252 -12.34 -25.95 14.88
C LEU A 252 -12.95 -24.61 15.28
N ILE A 253 -12.79 -23.55 14.47
CA ILE A 253 -13.46 -22.26 14.67
C ILE A 253 -14.97 -22.46 14.58
N ASP A 254 -15.46 -23.05 13.49
CA ASP A 254 -16.89 -23.27 13.27
C ASP A 254 -17.49 -24.09 14.43
N ALA A 255 -16.81 -25.16 14.87
CA ALA A 255 -17.26 -25.98 16.00
C ALA A 255 -17.23 -25.22 17.35
N ALA A 256 -16.26 -24.34 17.56
CA ALA A 256 -16.16 -23.52 18.76
C ALA A 256 -17.24 -22.43 18.78
N GLU A 257 -17.51 -21.79 17.64
CA GLU A 257 -18.59 -20.81 17.46
C GLU A 257 -19.96 -21.46 17.69
N ASP A 258 -20.22 -22.64 17.10
CA ASP A 258 -21.42 -23.43 17.36
C ASP A 258 -21.59 -23.79 18.84
N ALA A 259 -20.50 -24.15 19.53
CA ALA A 259 -20.53 -24.48 20.95
C ALA A 259 -20.83 -23.25 21.81
N PHE A 260 -20.24 -22.10 21.47
CA PHE A 260 -20.52 -20.83 22.13
C PHE A 260 -21.98 -20.41 21.93
N GLU A 261 -22.50 -20.46 20.70
CA GLU A 261 -23.90 -20.11 20.43
C GLU A 261 -24.89 -20.95 21.25
N ARG A 262 -24.61 -22.26 21.40
CA ARG A 262 -25.40 -23.13 22.28
C ARG A 262 -25.29 -22.73 23.75
N SER A 263 -24.08 -22.47 24.26
CA SER A 263 -23.88 -22.03 25.65
C SER A 263 -24.51 -20.67 25.95
N GLU A 264 -24.47 -19.74 24.98
CA GLU A 264 -25.08 -18.41 25.04
C GLU A 264 -26.62 -18.52 25.11
N ALA A 265 -27.21 -19.45 24.36
CA ALA A 265 -28.64 -19.72 24.43
C ALA A 265 -29.06 -20.27 25.81
N ILE A 266 -28.31 -21.24 26.34
CA ILE A 266 -28.54 -21.80 27.69
C ILE A 266 -28.42 -20.72 28.76
N TYR A 267 -27.38 -19.89 28.69
CA TYR A 267 -27.18 -18.77 29.60
C TYR A 267 -28.35 -17.77 29.55
N LYS A 268 -28.81 -17.39 28.35
CA LYS A 268 -29.97 -16.51 28.18
C LYS A 268 -31.24 -17.11 28.78
N GLU A 269 -31.47 -18.40 28.57
CA GLU A 269 -32.62 -19.11 29.13
C GLU A 269 -32.56 -19.17 30.66
N ALA A 270 -31.38 -19.45 31.24
CA ALA A 270 -31.17 -19.44 32.69
C ALA A 270 -31.44 -18.05 33.31
N VAL A 271 -30.98 -16.98 32.66
CA VAL A 271 -31.23 -15.60 33.11
C VAL A 271 -32.72 -15.26 33.04
N LEU A 272 -33.40 -15.64 31.95
CA LEU A 272 -34.85 -15.44 31.81
C LEU A 272 -35.64 -16.23 32.85
N SER A 273 -35.22 -17.46 33.15
CA SER A 273 -35.83 -18.30 34.19
C SER A 273 -35.66 -17.65 35.56
N LEU A 274 -34.46 -17.19 35.90
CA LEU A 274 -34.20 -16.47 37.15
C LEU A 274 -35.03 -15.18 37.26
N GLU A 275 -35.08 -14.39 36.19
CA GLU A 275 -35.90 -13.18 36.12
C GLU A 275 -37.39 -13.49 36.35
N SER A 276 -37.91 -14.54 35.71
CA SER A 276 -39.30 -14.97 35.85
C SER A 276 -39.60 -15.42 37.29
N SER A 277 -38.72 -16.25 37.89
CA SER A 277 -38.86 -16.72 39.27
C SER A 277 -38.80 -15.57 40.28
N LEU A 278 -37.93 -14.58 40.04
CA LEU A 278 -37.86 -13.36 40.85
C LEU A 278 -39.15 -12.53 40.75
N ILE A 279 -39.66 -12.32 39.54
CA ILE A 279 -40.91 -11.57 39.32
C ILE A 279 -42.07 -12.28 40.02
N GLN A 280 -42.21 -13.59 39.83
CA GLN A 280 -43.26 -14.38 40.47
C GLN A 280 -43.18 -14.27 41.99
N LYS A 281 -41.98 -14.35 42.59
CA LYS A 281 -41.81 -14.17 44.04
C LYS A 281 -42.13 -12.77 44.53
N CYS A 282 -41.76 -11.74 43.77
CA CYS A 282 -42.16 -10.37 44.07
C CYS A 282 -43.71 -10.21 44.03
N GLU A 283 -44.38 -10.83 43.05
CA GLU A 283 -45.84 -10.81 42.93
C GLU A 283 -46.54 -11.55 44.09
N GLU A 284 -46.06 -12.74 44.46
CA GLU A 284 -46.57 -13.53 45.61
C GLU A 284 -46.48 -12.75 46.93
N LEU A 285 -45.49 -11.87 47.06
CA LEU A 285 -45.25 -11.04 48.24
C LEU A 285 -45.88 -9.64 48.14
N GLU A 286 -46.67 -9.38 47.10
CA GLU A 286 -47.27 -8.07 46.79
C GLU A 286 -46.25 -6.92 46.68
N ILE A 287 -45.00 -7.25 46.33
CA ILE A 287 -43.91 -6.29 46.11
C ILE A 287 -43.97 -5.83 44.66
N TYR A 288 -44.73 -4.77 44.39
CA TYR A 288 -44.78 -4.15 43.07
C TYR A 288 -43.40 -3.59 42.67
N SER A 289 -42.76 -4.28 41.73
CA SER A 289 -41.43 -3.96 41.22
C SER A 289 -41.49 -3.33 39.83
N THR A 290 -40.77 -2.23 39.62
CA THR A 290 -40.47 -1.73 38.27
C THR A 290 -39.31 -2.54 37.68
N LYS A 291 -39.04 -2.39 36.38
CA LYS A 291 -37.96 -3.12 35.69
C LYS A 291 -36.57 -2.91 36.32
N THR A 292 -36.36 -1.81 37.06
CA THR A 292 -35.06 -1.40 37.62
C THR A 292 -34.58 -2.30 38.78
N PRO A 293 -35.36 -2.55 39.83
CA PRO A 293 -35.02 -3.54 40.87
C PRO A 293 -34.65 -4.93 40.33
N ILE A 294 -35.47 -5.48 39.43
CA ILE A 294 -35.23 -6.78 38.79
C ILE A 294 -33.87 -6.78 38.08
N ASN A 295 -33.62 -5.76 37.26
CA ASN A 295 -32.35 -5.63 36.54
C ASN A 295 -31.15 -5.47 37.50
N ASN A 296 -31.30 -4.78 38.63
CA ASN A 296 -30.26 -4.70 39.65
C ASN A 296 -29.98 -6.07 40.28
N PHE A 297 -31.00 -6.90 40.53
CA PHE A 297 -30.78 -8.26 41.02
C PHE A 297 -30.00 -9.10 40.02
N ILE A 298 -30.47 -9.16 38.76
CA ILE A 298 -29.80 -9.93 37.71
C ILE A 298 -28.35 -9.46 37.52
N LYS A 299 -28.11 -8.15 37.44
CA LYS A 299 -26.75 -7.59 37.30
C LYS A 299 -25.85 -7.86 38.50
N SER A 300 -26.41 -8.03 39.69
CA SER A 300 -25.63 -8.40 40.88
C SER A 300 -25.01 -9.80 40.77
N ILE A 301 -25.50 -10.63 39.85
CA ILE A 301 -25.04 -11.99 39.61
C ILE A 301 -24.12 -12.03 38.38
N VAL A 302 -24.51 -11.37 37.28
CA VAL A 302 -23.88 -11.57 35.97
C VAL A 302 -22.83 -10.54 35.54
N THR A 303 -22.57 -9.50 36.33
CA THR A 303 -21.63 -8.42 35.97
C THR A 303 -20.46 -8.31 36.94
N ASP A 304 -19.35 -7.68 36.54
CA ASP A 304 -18.19 -7.47 37.42
C ASP A 304 -18.50 -6.48 38.59
N GLU A 305 -19.53 -5.66 38.46
CA GLU A 305 -19.97 -4.72 39.51
C GLU A 305 -20.97 -5.36 40.51
N LYS A 306 -20.86 -6.68 40.76
CA LYS A 306 -21.80 -7.48 41.59
C LYS A 306 -22.24 -6.77 42.88
N VAL A 307 -21.27 -6.26 43.64
CA VAL A 307 -21.49 -5.62 44.96
C VAL A 307 -22.35 -4.36 44.87
N LYS A 308 -22.13 -3.53 43.85
CA LYS A 308 -22.88 -2.28 43.64
C LYS A 308 -24.34 -2.57 43.36
N PHE A 309 -24.61 -3.49 42.44
CA PHE A 309 -25.96 -3.87 42.06
C PHE A 309 -26.68 -4.64 43.16
N LYS A 310 -25.96 -5.51 43.90
CA LYS A 310 -26.47 -6.17 45.12
C LYS A 310 -26.95 -5.14 46.14
N ASN A 311 -26.13 -4.12 46.40
CA ASN A 311 -26.49 -3.04 47.32
C ASN A 311 -27.72 -2.25 46.87
N TYR A 312 -27.87 -1.98 45.57
CA TYR A 312 -29.07 -1.30 45.05
C TYR A 312 -30.32 -2.16 45.20
N PHE A 313 -30.23 -3.45 44.95
CA PHE A 313 -31.35 -4.37 45.14
C PHE A 313 -31.74 -4.49 46.62
N LEU A 314 -30.79 -4.71 47.52
CA LEU A 314 -31.05 -4.81 48.95
C LEU A 314 -31.66 -3.53 49.55
N ARG A 315 -31.21 -2.35 49.09
CA ARG A 315 -31.83 -1.06 49.47
C ARG A 315 -33.29 -0.98 49.05
N TYR A 316 -33.60 -1.46 47.85
CA TYR A 316 -34.98 -1.52 47.38
C TYR A 316 -35.83 -2.48 48.23
N MET A 317 -35.34 -3.70 48.51
CA MET A 317 -36.07 -4.66 49.36
C MET A 317 -36.33 -4.10 50.77
N LYS A 318 -35.34 -3.42 51.36
CA LYS A 318 -35.51 -2.73 52.65
C LYS A 318 -36.57 -1.63 52.61
N SER A 319 -36.64 -0.87 51.51
CA SER A 319 -37.67 0.18 51.33
C SER A 319 -39.09 -0.38 51.21
N LYS A 320 -39.22 -1.68 50.96
CA LYS A 320 -40.49 -2.43 50.89
C LYS A 320 -40.77 -3.22 52.16
N GLU A 321 -39.98 -3.00 53.22
CA GLU A 321 -40.09 -3.70 54.50
C GLU A 321 -39.96 -5.24 54.38
N CYS A 322 -39.39 -5.73 53.28
CA CYS A 322 -39.19 -7.16 53.05
C CYS A 322 -37.92 -7.66 53.77
N GLN A 323 -38.09 -8.68 54.61
CA GLN A 323 -37.00 -9.31 55.38
C GLN A 323 -36.50 -10.62 54.75
N LEU A 324 -37.09 -11.06 53.64
CA LEU A 324 -36.67 -12.28 52.95
C LEU A 324 -35.36 -12.05 52.21
N ASP A 325 -34.45 -13.03 52.29
CA ASP A 325 -33.25 -13.04 51.47
C ASP A 325 -33.52 -13.72 50.13
N PHE A 326 -33.65 -12.91 49.08
CA PHE A 326 -33.87 -13.40 47.72
C PHE A 326 -32.66 -14.13 47.13
N TYR A 327 -31.45 -13.91 47.66
CA TYR A 327 -30.28 -14.65 47.22
C TYR A 327 -30.33 -16.09 47.73
N ASP A 328 -30.75 -16.29 48.98
CA ASP A 328 -30.95 -17.64 49.54
C ASP A 328 -32.20 -18.32 48.91
N LEU A 329 -33.27 -17.56 48.69
CA LEU A 329 -34.54 -18.08 48.14
C LEU A 329 -34.42 -18.57 46.70
N LEU A 330 -33.55 -17.94 45.91
CA LEU A 330 -33.34 -18.25 44.50
C LEU A 330 -31.99 -18.90 44.24
N ASP A 331 -31.31 -19.38 45.29
CA ASP A 331 -29.94 -19.91 45.22
C ASP A 331 -29.75 -20.95 44.11
N GLU A 332 -30.70 -21.89 43.95
CA GLU A 332 -30.66 -22.87 42.86
C GLU A 332 -30.69 -22.21 41.47
N HIS A 333 -31.51 -21.18 41.26
CA HIS A 333 -31.57 -20.47 39.97
C HIS A 333 -30.34 -19.58 39.76
N ILE A 334 -29.79 -19.02 40.83
CA ILE A 334 -28.55 -18.25 40.79
C ILE A 334 -27.40 -19.16 40.38
N GLN A 335 -27.28 -20.34 41.00
CA GLN A 335 -26.26 -21.32 40.67
C GLN A 335 -26.36 -21.76 39.20
N LEU A 336 -27.57 -22.00 38.69
CA LEU A 336 -27.79 -22.31 37.26
C LEU A 336 -27.28 -21.20 36.33
N VAL A 337 -27.51 -19.93 36.68
CA VAL A 337 -27.02 -18.78 35.90
C VAL A 337 -25.50 -18.67 35.98
N GLU A 338 -24.91 -18.86 37.17
CA GLU A 338 -23.46 -18.79 37.36
C GLU A 338 -22.74 -19.92 36.63
N ASP A 339 -23.25 -21.15 36.69
CA ASP A 339 -22.70 -22.29 35.94
C ASP A 339 -22.78 -22.06 34.42
N ALA A 340 -23.93 -21.58 33.93
CA ALA A 340 -24.10 -21.28 32.50
C ALA A 340 -23.21 -20.11 32.05
N LEU A 341 -22.99 -19.10 32.90
CA LEU A 341 -22.09 -17.98 32.61
C LEU A 341 -20.63 -18.44 32.54
N VAL A 342 -20.20 -19.34 33.44
CA VAL A 342 -18.85 -19.92 33.41
C VAL A 342 -18.64 -20.75 32.14
N ASP A 343 -19.60 -21.61 31.76
CA ASP A 343 -19.50 -22.38 30.51
C ASP A 343 -19.41 -21.46 29.29
N ARG A 344 -20.31 -20.46 29.19
CA ARG A 344 -20.31 -19.44 28.13
C ARG A 344 -18.94 -18.76 28.00
N ASN A 345 -18.41 -18.22 29.09
CA ASN A 345 -17.13 -17.51 29.08
C ASN A 345 -15.97 -18.46 28.71
N THR A 346 -16.03 -19.71 29.16
CA THR A 346 -15.05 -20.75 28.78
C THR A 346 -15.10 -21.02 27.27
N LYS A 347 -16.29 -21.08 26.65
CA LYS A 347 -16.41 -21.24 25.19
C LYS A 347 -15.91 -20.02 24.43
N GLU A 348 -16.14 -18.81 24.93
CA GLU A 348 -15.62 -17.57 24.36
C GLU A 348 -14.07 -17.54 24.35
N GLU A 349 -13.44 -17.95 25.46
CA GLU A 349 -11.99 -18.10 25.53
C GLU A 349 -11.46 -19.16 24.55
N GLN A 350 -12.16 -20.30 24.41
CA GLN A 350 -11.81 -21.34 23.45
C GLN A 350 -11.86 -20.82 22.00
N ILE A 351 -12.87 -20.01 21.64
CA ILE A 351 -12.92 -19.35 20.33
C ILE A 351 -11.66 -18.50 20.12
N GLN A 352 -11.27 -17.70 21.11
CA GLN A 352 -10.10 -16.83 20.98
C GLN A 352 -8.80 -17.62 20.80
N ILE A 353 -8.62 -18.71 21.55
CA ILE A 353 -7.45 -19.61 21.43
C ILE A 353 -7.38 -20.20 20.02
N VAL A 354 -8.50 -20.70 19.49
CA VAL A 354 -8.53 -21.29 18.14
C VAL A 354 -8.32 -20.23 17.06
N LYS A 355 -8.88 -19.02 17.22
CA LYS A 355 -8.62 -17.88 16.32
C LYS A 355 -7.15 -17.47 16.31
N ASN A 356 -6.49 -17.42 17.46
CA ASN A 356 -5.06 -17.14 17.55
C ASN A 356 -4.22 -18.22 16.85
N ALA A 357 -4.54 -19.50 17.06
CA ALA A 357 -3.85 -20.61 16.39
C ALA A 357 -4.04 -20.60 14.87
N TYR A 358 -5.24 -20.23 14.40
CA TYR A 358 -5.52 -20.01 12.99
C TYR A 358 -4.68 -18.87 12.41
N ASP A 359 -4.60 -17.74 13.12
CA ASP A 359 -3.79 -16.59 12.73
C ASP A 359 -2.28 -16.91 12.68
N GLU A 360 -1.77 -17.68 13.64
CA GLU A 360 -0.39 -18.18 13.65
C GLU A 360 -0.12 -19.12 12.46
N CYS A 361 -1.06 -20.01 12.15
CA CYS A 361 -1.00 -20.89 10.98
C CYS A 361 -0.95 -20.06 9.68
N LEU A 362 -1.83 -19.06 9.54
CA LEU A 362 -1.81 -18.14 8.39
C LEU A 362 -0.49 -17.36 8.29
N PHE A 363 0.06 -16.90 9.41
CA PHE A 363 1.30 -16.12 9.44
C PHE A 363 2.54 -16.94 9.11
N ALA A 364 2.64 -18.19 9.57
CA ALA A 364 3.74 -19.08 9.21
C ALA A 364 3.79 -19.30 7.68
N ASN A 365 2.61 -19.45 7.07
CA ASN A 365 2.45 -19.75 5.65
C ASN A 365 2.72 -18.54 4.77
N SER A 366 2.20 -17.36 5.15
CA SER A 366 2.40 -16.12 4.42
C SER A 366 3.90 -15.84 4.18
N LYS A 367 4.76 -16.12 5.17
CA LYS A 367 6.20 -15.88 5.07
C LYS A 367 6.88 -16.60 3.91
N GLN A 368 6.50 -17.84 3.58
CA GLN A 368 7.13 -18.56 2.47
C GLN A 368 6.68 -18.00 1.13
N GLU A 369 5.40 -17.72 0.99
CA GLU A 369 4.84 -17.23 -0.26
C GLU A 369 5.36 -15.82 -0.60
N TYR A 370 5.49 -14.94 0.40
CA TYR A 370 6.02 -13.59 0.20
C TYR A 370 7.52 -13.56 -0.16
N GLN A 371 8.28 -14.63 0.08
CA GLN A 371 9.66 -14.74 -0.43
C GLN A 371 9.72 -14.74 -1.97
N LEU A 372 8.63 -15.16 -2.64
CA LEU A 372 8.55 -15.15 -4.10
C LEU A 372 8.53 -13.73 -4.69
N ILE A 373 8.17 -12.71 -3.91
CA ILE A 373 8.09 -11.31 -4.35
C ILE A 373 8.94 -10.34 -3.52
N PHE A 374 9.63 -10.86 -2.49
CA PHE A 374 10.64 -10.15 -1.73
C PHE A 374 12.04 -10.40 -2.33
N PRO A 375 12.92 -9.39 -2.41
CA PRO A 375 14.30 -9.57 -2.87
C PRO A 375 15.04 -10.66 -2.05
N SER A 376 15.57 -11.67 -2.74
CA SER A 376 16.29 -12.77 -2.08
C SER A 376 17.67 -12.38 -1.54
N VAL A 377 18.20 -11.25 -1.99
CA VAL A 377 19.50 -10.72 -1.59
C VAL A 377 19.34 -9.35 -0.95
N PRO A 378 20.15 -9.02 0.08
CA PRO A 378 20.32 -7.64 0.52
C PRO A 378 20.73 -6.77 -0.67
N TYR A 379 20.10 -5.61 -0.79
CA TYR A 379 20.39 -4.67 -1.85
C TYR A 379 20.92 -3.36 -1.26
N PRO A 380 22.03 -2.81 -1.78
CA PRO A 380 22.28 -1.39 -1.62
C PRO A 380 21.16 -0.64 -2.37
N ARG A 381 20.78 0.54 -1.87
CA ARG A 381 19.89 1.41 -2.63
C ARG A 381 20.62 1.76 -3.93
N PHE A 382 20.03 1.46 -5.09
CA PHE A 382 20.73 1.71 -6.35
C PHE A 382 20.79 3.21 -6.63
N PRO A 383 21.93 3.73 -7.11
CA PRO A 383 22.09 5.15 -7.38
C PRO A 383 21.16 5.52 -8.53
N LEU A 384 20.22 6.41 -8.26
CA LEU A 384 19.26 6.85 -9.28
C LEU A 384 19.91 7.76 -10.35
N LYS A 385 21.18 8.17 -10.09
CA LYS A 385 22.03 9.12 -10.85
C LYS A 385 21.30 10.44 -11.12
N ASP A 386 22.01 11.56 -11.00
CA ASP A 386 21.42 12.86 -11.32
C ASP A 386 20.98 12.90 -12.79
N GLN A 387 19.66 12.77 -13.01
CA GLN A 387 19.05 12.69 -14.34
C GLN A 387 19.10 14.03 -15.07
N LEU A 388 19.42 15.13 -14.38
CA LEU A 388 19.52 16.47 -14.98
C LEU A 388 20.95 16.86 -15.37
N LYS A 389 21.95 15.97 -15.21
CA LYS A 389 23.24 16.11 -15.88
C LYS A 389 23.05 15.95 -17.39
N GLY A 390 22.60 17.01 -18.06
CA GLY A 390 22.44 17.03 -19.52
C GLY A 390 21.16 17.64 -20.05
N GLN A 391 20.22 18.10 -19.19
CA GLN A 391 19.26 19.08 -19.69
C GLN A 391 20.03 20.39 -19.89
N ASP A 392 20.46 20.61 -21.13
CA ASP A 392 20.64 21.96 -21.67
C ASP A 392 19.36 22.72 -21.29
N PHE A 393 19.37 23.44 -20.17
CA PHE A 393 18.37 24.46 -19.88
C PHE A 393 18.26 25.24 -21.16
N LYS A 394 17.11 25.15 -21.85
CA LYS A 394 16.92 25.68 -23.22
C LYS A 394 17.75 26.94 -23.36
N LYS A 395 18.91 26.82 -24.01
CA LYS A 395 19.86 27.92 -24.18
C LYS A 395 18.99 29.05 -24.74
N PRO A 396 18.84 30.19 -24.03
CA PRO A 396 17.95 31.23 -24.49
C PRO A 396 18.36 31.56 -25.92
N ASN A 397 17.40 31.50 -26.84
CA ASN A 397 17.62 31.69 -28.28
C ASN A 397 18.07 33.11 -28.65
N GLU A 398 18.42 33.96 -27.69
CA GLU A 398 19.01 35.28 -27.88
C GLU A 398 20.02 35.51 -26.74
N GLN A 399 21.25 35.91 -27.09
CA GLN A 399 22.31 36.28 -26.15
C GLN A 399 21.78 37.38 -25.21
N SER A 400 21.36 36.98 -24.01
CA SER A 400 20.95 37.90 -22.96
C SER A 400 22.23 38.42 -22.29
N ILE A 401 22.83 39.44 -22.91
CA ILE A 401 24.04 40.09 -22.41
C ILE A 401 23.77 40.69 -21.02
N ASN A 402 24.78 40.69 -20.14
CA ASN A 402 24.69 41.13 -18.75
C ASN A 402 23.53 40.49 -17.96
N THR A 403 23.36 39.18 -18.09
CA THR A 403 22.28 38.42 -17.44
C THR A 403 22.87 37.32 -16.56
N CYS A 404 22.34 37.20 -15.34
CA CYS A 404 22.64 36.13 -14.40
C CYS A 404 21.41 35.25 -14.19
N GLU A 405 21.50 33.99 -14.60
CA GLU A 405 20.45 32.99 -14.42
C GLU A 405 20.76 32.13 -13.20
N LEU A 406 19.85 32.08 -12.23
CA LEU A 406 19.99 31.33 -10.98
C LEU A 406 18.97 30.21 -10.94
N THR A 407 19.41 28.98 -10.74
CA THR A 407 18.53 27.81 -10.61
C THR A 407 18.70 27.15 -9.26
N PHE A 408 17.61 27.10 -8.50
CA PHE A 408 17.54 26.48 -7.17
C PHE A 408 16.84 25.13 -7.22
N TYR A 409 17.49 24.13 -6.66
CA TYR A 409 16.94 22.79 -6.48
C TYR A 409 16.52 22.61 -5.03
N ILE A 410 15.24 22.30 -4.80
CA ILE A 410 14.63 22.29 -3.47
C ILE A 410 14.12 20.88 -3.13
N SER A 411 14.27 20.47 -1.87
CA SER A 411 13.97 19.12 -1.37
C SER A 411 12.49 18.71 -1.50
N ASN A 412 11.56 19.62 -1.28
CA ASN A 412 10.12 19.35 -1.34
C ASN A 412 9.31 20.63 -1.55
N ASP A 413 8.01 20.48 -1.86
CA ASP A 413 7.08 21.61 -2.07
C ASP A 413 6.19 21.87 -0.82
N GLY A 414 6.56 21.31 0.33
CA GLY A 414 5.75 21.33 1.55
C GLY A 414 6.28 22.35 2.56
N VAL A 415 5.40 23.20 3.09
CA VAL A 415 5.66 23.99 4.30
C VAL A 415 4.53 23.65 5.26
N GLN A 416 4.69 22.56 6.01
CA GLN A 416 3.66 22.04 6.90
C GLN A 416 4.23 21.75 8.28
N ARG A 417 3.59 22.31 9.30
CA ARG A 417 3.81 21.96 10.70
C ARG A 417 2.45 21.62 11.29
N ASN A 418 2.16 20.33 11.44
CA ASN A 418 1.06 19.85 12.27
C ASN A 418 1.65 18.96 13.38
N TYR A 419 0.88 18.68 14.43
CA TYR A 419 1.29 17.82 15.55
C TYR A 419 1.86 16.47 15.10
N ASP A 420 1.37 15.92 13.98
CA ASP A 420 1.70 14.57 13.54
C ASP A 420 2.79 14.48 12.45
N ILE A 421 3.08 15.58 11.75
CA ILE A 421 4.02 15.59 10.61
C ILE A 421 4.73 16.94 10.55
N TYR A 422 6.06 16.88 10.55
CA TYR A 422 6.94 18.00 10.26
C TYR A 422 7.38 17.99 8.80
N THR A 423 7.41 19.14 8.13
CA THR A 423 7.89 19.26 6.74
C THR A 423 8.44 20.65 6.47
N GLN A 424 9.74 20.74 6.23
CA GLN A 424 10.42 21.93 5.77
C GLN A 424 11.17 21.69 4.44
N PRO A 425 11.10 22.63 3.50
CA PRO A 425 11.90 22.59 2.28
C PRO A 425 13.29 23.17 2.54
N GLU A 426 14.29 22.63 1.85
CA GLU A 426 15.69 23.07 1.94
C GLU A 426 16.29 23.18 0.53
N ILE A 427 17.22 24.12 0.35
CA ILE A 427 17.98 24.26 -0.91
C ILE A 427 19.06 23.18 -0.93
N LEU A 428 18.98 22.29 -1.91
CA LEU A 428 19.93 21.18 -2.06
C LEU A 428 21.16 21.61 -2.87
N ARG A 429 20.88 22.34 -3.95
CA ARG A 429 21.86 22.70 -4.97
C ARG A 429 21.47 24.03 -5.59
N MET A 430 22.47 24.82 -5.93
CA MET A 430 22.33 26.04 -6.71
C MET A 430 23.22 25.95 -7.94
N TYR A 431 22.66 26.32 -9.07
CA TYR A 431 23.38 26.52 -10.32
C TYR A 431 23.26 27.99 -10.71
N TYR A 432 24.34 28.58 -11.22
CA TYR A 432 24.25 29.88 -11.86
C TYR A 432 25.02 29.95 -13.18
N LEU A 433 24.46 30.73 -14.11
CA LEU A 433 25.07 31.09 -15.39
C LEU A 433 25.05 32.61 -15.53
N TYR A 434 26.23 33.23 -15.50
CA TYR A 434 26.38 34.66 -15.78
C TYR A 434 26.95 34.85 -17.19
N THR A 435 26.29 35.71 -17.98
CA THR A 435 26.81 36.19 -19.28
C THR A 435 27.12 37.67 -19.15
N ASN A 436 28.39 38.04 -19.29
CA ASN A 436 28.84 39.44 -19.13
C ASN A 436 28.48 40.31 -20.34
N GLN A 437 28.91 41.58 -20.32
CA GLN A 437 28.65 42.54 -21.41
C GLN A 437 29.30 42.17 -22.75
N GLU A 438 30.39 41.40 -22.71
CA GLU A 438 31.15 40.94 -23.87
C GLU A 438 30.67 39.57 -24.38
N GLY A 439 29.66 38.98 -23.75
CA GLY A 439 29.12 37.67 -24.09
C GLY A 439 29.92 36.48 -23.52
N GLN A 440 30.93 36.73 -22.67
CA GLN A 440 31.66 35.68 -21.96
C GLN A 440 30.77 35.06 -20.87
N ARG A 441 30.94 33.76 -20.63
CA ARG A 441 30.08 32.97 -19.74
C ARG A 441 30.87 32.44 -18.55
N ILE A 442 30.28 32.58 -17.36
CA ILE A 442 30.73 31.97 -16.12
C ILE A 442 29.61 31.05 -15.63
N GLU A 443 29.94 29.78 -15.39
CA GLU A 443 28.98 28.74 -15.03
C GLU A 443 29.52 27.95 -13.84
N ASN A 444 28.76 27.89 -12.75
CA ASN A 444 29.14 27.14 -11.55
C ASN A 444 27.93 26.39 -10.96
N GLU A 445 28.22 25.27 -10.31
CA GLU A 445 27.26 24.41 -9.62
C GLU A 445 27.75 24.11 -8.20
N TYR A 446 26.89 24.34 -7.20
CA TYR A 446 27.21 24.17 -5.79
C TYR A 446 26.15 23.34 -5.07
N TYR A 447 26.58 22.34 -4.30
CA TYR A 447 25.73 21.70 -3.30
C TYR A 447 25.74 22.55 -2.03
N ILE A 448 24.56 22.87 -1.52
CA ILE A 448 24.41 23.90 -0.48
C ILE A 448 24.48 23.27 0.90
N GLU A 449 25.27 23.86 1.80
CA GLU A 449 25.34 23.47 3.20
C GLU A 449 24.11 23.97 3.96
N ASN A 450 23.41 23.05 4.62
CA ASN A 450 22.33 23.30 5.59
C ASN A 450 22.11 22.04 6.45
N THR A 451 21.24 22.15 7.45
CA THR A 451 20.91 21.06 8.38
C THR A 451 20.52 19.78 7.65
N PHE A 452 19.74 19.88 6.58
CA PHE A 452 19.28 18.72 5.81
C PHE A 452 20.39 18.09 4.95
N THR A 453 21.19 18.87 4.23
CA THR A 453 22.27 18.32 3.37
C THR A 453 23.37 17.68 4.21
N THR A 454 23.66 18.20 5.40
CA THR A 454 24.54 17.54 6.39
C THR A 454 23.93 16.23 6.90
N THR A 455 22.61 16.19 7.13
CA THR A 455 21.91 14.95 7.49
C THR A 455 21.97 13.92 6.36
N CYS A 456 21.88 14.34 5.10
CA CYS A 456 22.07 13.45 3.94
C CYS A 456 23.44 12.76 3.98
N GLN A 457 24.51 13.47 4.36
CA GLN A 457 25.86 12.89 4.46
C GLN A 457 25.96 11.82 5.55
N SER A 458 25.18 11.94 6.63
CA SER A 458 25.10 10.96 7.72
C SER A 458 24.16 9.78 7.44
N GLY A 459 23.31 9.90 6.41
CA GLY A 459 22.34 8.90 5.99
C GLY A 459 20.97 9.06 6.67
N ILE A 460 19.90 8.85 5.89
CA ILE A 460 18.52 8.96 6.36
C ILE A 460 17.85 7.60 6.42
N ARG A 461 17.11 7.36 7.52
CA ARG A 461 16.27 6.18 7.69
C ARG A 461 14.85 6.48 7.21
N TYR A 462 14.48 5.89 6.08
CA TYR A 462 13.14 6.00 5.53
C TYR A 462 12.21 4.85 5.95
N ILE A 463 10.93 5.18 6.04
CA ILE A 463 9.83 4.25 6.34
C ILE A 463 8.63 4.49 5.40
N LEU A 464 7.67 3.57 5.40
CA LEU A 464 6.36 3.75 4.78
C LEU A 464 5.36 4.25 5.82
N GLU A 465 4.85 5.47 5.64
CA GLU A 465 4.02 6.17 6.61
C GLU A 465 2.79 5.35 7.04
N GLY A 466 2.09 4.75 6.07
CA GLY A 466 0.85 4.03 6.37
C GLY A 466 1.08 2.74 7.16
N PHE A 467 2.27 2.15 7.14
CA PHE A 467 2.58 0.99 7.99
C PHE A 467 2.58 1.39 9.47
N TYR A 468 3.21 2.51 9.78
CA TYR A 468 3.36 3.02 11.15
C TYR A 468 2.10 3.73 11.67
N LYS A 469 1.25 4.25 10.78
CA LYS A 469 -0.06 4.82 11.13
C LYS A 469 -1.20 3.79 11.15
N HIS A 470 -0.93 2.52 10.84
CA HIS A 470 -1.96 1.51 10.60
C HIS A 470 -3.02 1.94 9.57
N LEU A 471 -2.59 2.68 8.53
CA LEU A 471 -3.43 3.14 7.43
C LEU A 471 -3.08 2.37 6.15
N HIS A 472 -4.08 1.72 5.57
CA HIS A 472 -3.94 0.95 4.32
C HIS A 472 -4.09 1.79 3.04
N VAL A 473 -4.07 3.12 3.16
CA VAL A 473 -4.18 4.06 2.03
C VAL A 473 -2.79 4.55 1.63
N ASN A 474 -2.51 4.60 0.32
CA ASN A 474 -1.22 5.07 -0.24
C ASN A 474 0.01 4.30 0.29
N LYS A 475 0.07 2.99 0.03
CA LYS A 475 1.09 2.05 0.54
C LYS A 475 2.55 2.36 0.20
N PHE A 476 2.82 3.31 -0.68
CA PHE A 476 4.17 3.69 -1.10
C PHE A 476 4.53 5.12 -0.68
N LYS A 477 3.80 5.70 0.30
CA LYS A 477 4.11 7.02 0.84
C LYS A 477 5.31 6.93 1.79
N LEU A 478 6.43 7.50 1.37
CA LEU A 478 7.67 7.55 2.13
C LEU A 478 7.58 8.60 3.26
N SER A 479 8.22 8.32 4.39
CA SER A 479 8.46 9.25 5.49
C SER A 479 9.80 8.95 6.17
N SER A 480 10.23 9.79 7.12
CA SER A 480 11.37 9.54 8.02
C SER A 480 10.89 9.61 9.47
N LEU A 481 11.63 8.98 10.38
CA LEU A 481 11.40 9.07 11.83
C LEU A 481 12.56 9.80 12.50
N VAL A 482 12.25 10.89 13.20
CA VAL A 482 13.19 11.65 14.02
C VAL A 482 12.59 11.77 15.42
N ASP A 483 13.28 11.23 16.42
CA ASP A 483 12.82 11.19 17.83
C ASP A 483 11.39 10.64 18.02
N GLY A 484 10.99 9.67 17.18
CA GLY A 484 9.66 9.06 17.21
C GLY A 484 8.56 9.84 16.46
N TYR A 485 8.88 11.01 15.91
CA TYR A 485 7.96 11.83 15.11
C TYR A 485 8.21 11.66 13.62
N LEU A 486 7.16 11.82 12.82
CA LEU A 486 7.29 11.80 11.36
C LEU A 486 7.88 13.12 10.87
N ASP A 487 9.01 12.99 10.19
CA ASP A 487 9.70 14.10 9.54
C ASP A 487 9.74 13.87 8.03
N ASN A 488 9.11 14.77 7.30
CA ASN A 488 9.09 14.79 5.84
C ASN A 488 9.98 15.90 5.25
N SER A 489 10.87 16.47 6.05
CA SER A 489 11.90 17.44 5.64
C SER A 489 13.04 16.74 4.91
N PHE A 490 12.70 15.97 3.89
CA PHE A 490 13.64 15.28 3.02
C PHE A 490 13.33 15.50 1.54
N ILE A 491 14.20 15.00 0.68
CA ILE A 491 13.99 15.04 -0.76
C ILE A 491 12.81 14.14 -1.13
N SER A 492 11.64 14.75 -1.31
CA SER A 492 10.41 14.03 -1.61
C SER A 492 10.54 13.25 -2.92
N LEU A 493 9.80 12.14 -3.06
CA LEU A 493 9.78 11.37 -4.32
C LEU A 493 9.30 12.21 -5.51
N ALA A 494 8.51 13.26 -5.26
CA ALA A 494 8.09 14.20 -6.30
C ALA A 494 9.22 15.13 -6.75
N ALA A 495 10.03 15.62 -5.82
CA ALA A 495 11.22 16.42 -6.11
C ALA A 495 12.29 15.56 -6.79
N GLU A 496 12.56 14.35 -6.27
CA GLU A 496 13.47 13.40 -6.89
C GLU A 496 13.02 13.00 -8.31
N TYR A 497 11.72 12.73 -8.52
CA TYR A 497 11.16 12.50 -9.86
C TYR A 497 11.38 13.70 -10.79
N LYS A 498 11.46 14.92 -10.23
CA LYS A 498 11.72 16.11 -11.02
C LYS A 498 13.20 16.25 -11.36
N HIS A 499 14.08 16.22 -10.36
CA HIS A 499 15.47 16.62 -10.55
C HIS A 499 16.48 15.50 -10.45
N GLY A 500 16.06 14.25 -10.23
CA GLY A 500 16.93 13.07 -10.18
C GLY A 500 17.93 13.04 -9.01
N MET A 501 17.81 13.97 -8.05
CA MET A 501 18.70 14.02 -6.88
C MET A 501 18.04 13.39 -5.66
N ASN A 502 18.84 12.74 -4.83
CA ASN A 502 18.48 12.15 -3.56
C ASN A 502 19.62 12.28 -2.54
N ASP A 503 19.43 11.70 -1.35
CA ASP A 503 20.44 11.68 -0.29
C ASP A 503 21.77 11.09 -0.77
N TYR A 504 21.74 9.97 -1.52
CA TYR A 504 22.94 9.37 -2.12
C TYR A 504 23.68 10.28 -3.08
N THR A 505 22.98 11.10 -3.85
CA THR A 505 23.64 12.04 -4.77
C THR A 505 24.41 13.15 -4.04
N ILE A 506 24.07 13.41 -2.77
CA ILE A 506 24.64 14.47 -1.93
C ILE A 506 25.72 13.94 -0.99
N GLN A 507 25.64 12.67 -0.59
CA GLN A 507 26.45 12.06 0.47
C GLN A 507 27.95 12.35 0.39
N ASP A 508 28.53 12.31 -0.82
CA ASP A 508 29.97 12.51 -1.05
C ASP A 508 30.30 13.86 -1.73
N LYS A 509 29.41 14.86 -1.63
CA LYS A 509 29.59 16.16 -2.27
C LYS A 509 30.16 17.21 -1.30
N PRO A 510 31.06 18.09 -1.77
CA PRO A 510 31.45 19.25 -0.99
C PRO A 510 30.25 20.18 -0.82
N LEU A 511 29.92 20.51 0.42
CA LEU A 511 28.83 21.43 0.76
C LEU A 511 29.41 22.83 0.95
N ILE A 512 28.75 23.82 0.35
CA ILE A 512 29.17 25.23 0.39
C ILE A 512 28.05 26.06 1.06
N PRO A 513 28.37 26.92 2.03
CA PRO A 513 27.41 27.87 2.57
C PRO A 513 26.78 28.71 1.47
N LEU A 514 25.45 28.87 1.51
CA LEU A 514 24.72 29.64 0.50
C LEU A 514 25.20 31.11 0.41
N GLU A 515 25.61 31.68 1.53
CA GLU A 515 26.19 33.03 1.62
C GLU A 515 27.42 33.19 0.75
N ASN A 516 28.37 32.26 0.82
CA ASN A 516 29.59 32.27 0.00
C ASN A 516 29.26 32.25 -1.49
N VAL A 517 28.25 31.49 -1.90
CA VAL A 517 27.79 31.45 -3.31
C VAL A 517 27.21 32.80 -3.72
N PHE A 518 26.48 33.49 -2.83
CA PHE A 518 25.96 34.83 -3.10
C PHE A 518 27.05 35.89 -3.16
N GLU A 519 28.06 35.83 -2.30
CA GLU A 519 29.22 36.72 -2.35
C GLU A 519 29.98 36.58 -3.68
N GLU A 520 30.19 35.35 -4.15
CA GLU A 520 30.79 35.08 -5.47
C GLU A 520 29.98 35.70 -6.60
N ILE A 521 28.65 35.51 -6.59
CA ILE A 521 27.77 36.10 -7.61
C ILE A 521 27.81 37.63 -7.55
N GLN A 522 27.89 38.24 -6.36
CA GLN A 522 28.02 39.69 -6.22
C GLN A 522 29.35 40.21 -6.78
N GLN A 523 30.44 39.44 -6.69
CA GLN A 523 31.73 39.84 -7.24
C GLN A 523 31.75 39.86 -8.78
N VAL A 524 30.96 38.99 -9.42
CA VAL A 524 30.92 38.89 -10.90
C VAL A 524 29.79 39.70 -11.54
N THR A 525 28.87 40.28 -10.75
CA THR A 525 27.71 41.03 -11.26
C THR A 525 27.78 42.51 -10.90
N ASP A 526 27.05 43.33 -11.65
CA ASP A 526 26.94 44.77 -11.45
C ASP A 526 25.49 45.21 -11.19
N GLU A 527 25.28 46.50 -10.91
CA GLU A 527 23.95 47.06 -10.68
C GLU A 527 23.01 46.92 -11.89
N LYS A 528 23.56 46.83 -13.10
CA LYS A 528 22.82 46.72 -14.37
C LYS A 528 22.52 45.27 -14.75
N THR A 529 23.01 44.30 -13.98
CA THR A 529 22.86 42.88 -14.28
C THR A 529 21.40 42.48 -14.13
N THR A 530 20.86 41.84 -15.16
CA THR A 530 19.50 41.30 -15.15
C THR A 530 19.51 39.91 -14.53
N PHE A 531 18.70 39.69 -13.49
CA PHE A 531 18.60 38.38 -12.83
C PHE A 531 17.38 37.60 -13.31
N ARG A 532 17.55 36.30 -13.55
CA ARG A 532 16.47 35.36 -13.84
C ARG A 532 16.52 34.22 -12.84
N ILE A 533 15.47 34.07 -12.05
CA ILE A 533 15.42 33.09 -10.96
C ILE A 533 14.49 31.95 -11.32
N TYR A 534 15.00 30.74 -11.18
CA TYR A 534 14.32 29.49 -11.43
C TYR A 534 14.35 28.60 -10.19
N ALA A 535 13.25 27.89 -9.92
CA ALA A 535 13.17 26.89 -8.85
C ALA A 535 12.47 25.62 -9.33
N THR A 536 12.91 24.47 -8.83
CA THR A 536 12.27 23.17 -9.10
C THR A 536 10.92 23.03 -8.38
N GLU A 537 10.78 23.71 -7.24
CA GLU A 537 9.57 23.75 -6.42
C GLU A 537 8.93 25.15 -6.42
N SER A 538 7.86 25.36 -5.64
CA SER A 538 7.14 26.64 -5.66
C SER A 538 7.99 27.81 -5.21
N ALA A 539 7.69 29.01 -5.74
CA ALA A 539 8.32 30.25 -5.31
C ALA A 539 8.19 30.49 -3.80
N LYS A 540 7.07 30.05 -3.20
CA LYS A 540 6.85 30.10 -1.75
C LYS A 540 7.90 29.29 -0.99
N CYS A 541 8.24 28.09 -1.46
CA CYS A 541 9.27 27.26 -0.83
C CYS A 541 10.66 27.90 -0.97
N LEU A 542 10.99 28.46 -2.15
CA LEU A 542 12.24 29.19 -2.33
C LEU A 542 12.35 30.37 -1.35
N SER A 543 11.28 31.17 -1.24
CA SER A 543 11.23 32.30 -0.31
C SER A 543 11.40 31.86 1.13
N TYR A 544 10.77 30.74 1.52
CA TYR A 544 10.93 30.16 2.84
C TYR A 544 12.40 29.80 3.13
N CYS A 545 13.03 29.02 2.25
CA CYS A 545 14.43 28.59 2.39
C CYS A 545 15.38 29.79 2.51
N MET A 546 15.16 30.82 1.70
CA MET A 546 15.96 32.05 1.73
C MET A 546 15.73 32.85 3.02
N SER A 547 14.50 32.88 3.54
CA SER A 547 14.14 33.67 4.72
C SER A 547 14.55 33.05 6.06
N GLU A 548 14.62 31.72 6.16
CA GLU A 548 15.11 31.03 7.37
C GLU A 548 16.65 31.09 7.44
N ASN A 549 17.33 30.88 6.30
CA ASN A 549 18.78 30.72 6.29
C ASN A 549 19.56 32.04 6.13
N GLN A 550 18.96 33.10 5.54
CA GLN A 550 19.70 34.29 5.09
C GLN A 550 18.88 35.59 5.14
N LYS A 551 17.97 35.74 6.12
CA LYS A 551 16.98 36.84 6.19
C LYS A 551 17.54 38.27 6.07
N ASN A 552 18.81 38.46 6.45
CA ASN A 552 19.46 39.77 6.49
C ASN A 552 20.49 39.98 5.37
N HIS A 553 20.63 39.04 4.42
CA HIS A 553 21.60 39.17 3.35
C HIS A 553 21.07 40.14 2.26
N PRO A 554 21.76 41.26 1.94
CA PRO A 554 21.27 42.28 1.01
C PRO A 554 20.91 41.73 -0.38
N PHE A 555 21.63 40.71 -0.84
CA PHE A 555 21.32 40.02 -2.09
C PHE A 555 20.01 39.24 -2.04
N VAL A 556 19.70 38.62 -0.90
CA VAL A 556 18.48 37.82 -0.73
C VAL A 556 17.25 38.74 -0.73
N GLU A 557 17.31 39.89 -0.06
CA GLU A 557 16.23 40.88 -0.15
C GLU A 557 15.98 41.36 -1.59
N LYS A 558 17.05 41.55 -2.37
CA LYS A 558 16.96 41.91 -3.80
C LYS A 558 16.32 40.78 -4.61
N LEU A 559 16.72 39.53 -4.39
CA LEU A 559 16.19 38.35 -5.09
C LEU A 559 14.72 38.06 -4.73
N LEU A 560 14.31 38.21 -3.46
CA LEU A 560 12.93 37.98 -3.00
C LEU A 560 11.92 39.00 -3.57
N LYS A 561 12.39 40.19 -3.95
CA LYS A 561 11.57 41.20 -4.64
C LYS A 561 11.38 40.91 -6.13
N MET A 562 12.14 39.96 -6.69
CA MET A 562 12.09 39.61 -8.11
C MET A 562 11.07 38.50 -8.39
N ARG A 563 10.49 38.50 -9.60
CA ARG A 563 9.53 37.49 -10.01
C ARG A 563 10.23 36.16 -10.29
N VAL A 564 10.07 35.20 -9.37
CA VAL A 564 10.53 33.82 -9.56
C VAL A 564 9.74 33.14 -10.68
N LYS A 565 10.44 32.62 -11.69
CA LYS A 565 9.83 31.81 -12.74
C LYS A 565 9.88 30.35 -12.32
N ARG A 566 8.74 29.66 -12.40
CA ARG A 566 8.74 28.20 -12.30
C ARG A 566 9.46 27.63 -13.52
N ILE A 567 10.35 26.67 -13.31
CA ILE A 567 10.94 25.92 -14.43
C ILE A 567 9.79 25.25 -15.19
N LYS A 568 9.49 25.76 -16.39
CA LYS A 568 8.58 25.09 -17.33
C LYS A 568 9.41 23.98 -17.98
N ARG A 569 8.96 22.74 -17.77
CA ARG A 569 9.46 21.59 -18.52
C ARG A 569 8.99 21.69 -19.96
#